data_AF-A0A0V0TBP6-F1
#
_entry.id   AF-A0A0V0TBP6-F1
#
_cell.length_a   1.000
_cell.length_b   1.000
_cell.length_c   1.000
_cell.angle_alpha   90.00
_cell.angle_beta   90.00
_cell.angle_gamma   90.00
#
_symmetry.space_group_name_H-M   'P 1'
#
loop_
_entity.id
_entity.type
_entity.pdbx_description
1 polymer ?
#
loop_
_entity_poly.entity_id
_entity_poly.type
_entity_poly.pdbx_seq_one_letter_code
_entity_poly.pdbx_strand_id
1 'polypeptide(L)'
;MLIYILLFIFQCQVAFAGSSTAGLALTLSQLAKAEESSVPNVFPWLALIETPNRRCSGVLIESQAIPPEEFILTSSDCVLMEQYLKRPKSVQVEFPALVKIKIGQKNFQTKSIYVSRDGKIALIELREKVKGASPIKLPAAGIQLPTSVCYAAYYARRGDSFYPVRDRIAQPEDCKVEGDTISCGPFKSEQILSNGSPLMCQGSDARWTLYGILSDNNTREKAIGKSVYLPASNYTEFISSASIGALHPAPSL
;
A
#
# COMPACT_ATOMS: atom_id res chain seq x y z
N MET A 1 58.96 33.04 -38.25
CA MET A 1 60.13 33.13 -37.35
C MET A 1 59.66 33.84 -36.09
N LEU A 2 59.77 33.18 -34.93
CA LEU A 2 59.76 33.71 -33.55
C LEU A 2 58.58 34.62 -33.09
N ILE A 3 57.68 34.21 -32.19
CA ILE A 3 57.75 33.92 -30.72
C ILE A 3 57.01 35.04 -29.94
N TYR A 4 55.97 34.62 -29.19
CA TYR A 4 55.40 35.10 -27.89
C TYR A 4 55.50 36.59 -27.51
N ILE A 5 54.43 37.21 -26.98
CA ILE A 5 54.09 37.14 -25.54
C ILE A 5 52.59 37.40 -25.30
N LEU A 6 52.02 36.56 -24.44
CA LEU A 6 50.69 36.63 -23.81
C LEU A 6 50.48 37.91 -23.00
N LEU A 7 49.27 38.46 -23.04
CA LEU A 7 48.67 39.15 -21.89
C LEU A 7 47.17 38.82 -21.82
N PHE A 8 46.86 38.06 -20.77
CA PHE A 8 45.56 37.64 -20.29
C PHE A 8 44.65 38.86 -20.02
N ILE A 9 43.43 38.86 -20.57
CA ILE A 9 42.30 39.53 -19.94
C ILE A 9 41.18 38.49 -19.77
N PHE A 10 41.05 38.06 -18.53
CA PHE A 10 39.96 37.26 -17.99
C PHE A 10 38.61 37.95 -18.27
N GLN A 11 37.75 37.35 -19.08
CA GLN A 11 36.31 37.57 -18.98
C GLN A 11 35.66 36.28 -18.51
N CYS A 12 35.62 36.14 -17.18
CA CYS A 12 34.74 35.22 -16.50
C CYS A 12 33.34 35.84 -16.50
N GLN A 13 32.40 35.27 -17.25
CA GLN A 13 30.97 35.50 -17.01
C GLN A 13 30.27 34.15 -16.90
N VAL A 14 30.34 33.60 -15.69
CA VAL A 14 29.31 32.70 -15.20
C VAL A 14 28.57 33.46 -14.11
N ALA A 15 27.30 33.74 -14.36
CA ALA A 15 26.32 33.91 -13.30
C ALA A 15 25.00 33.32 -13.80
N PHE A 16 24.87 32.00 -13.62
CA PHE A 16 23.58 31.36 -13.47
C PHE A 16 22.80 32.16 -12.42
N ALA A 17 21.71 32.82 -12.84
CA ALA A 17 20.68 33.27 -11.92
C ALA A 17 19.85 32.06 -11.48
N GLY A 18 20.51 31.09 -10.83
CA GLY A 18 19.85 30.15 -9.96
C GLY A 18 19.60 30.87 -8.65
N SER A 19 18.34 31.26 -8.41
CA SER A 19 17.90 31.67 -7.08
C SER A 19 18.13 30.49 -6.12
N SER A 20 19.32 30.45 -5.53
CA SER A 20 19.69 29.51 -4.48
C SER A 20 18.86 29.83 -3.25
N THR A 21 17.74 29.12 -3.07
CA THR A 21 16.99 29.09 -1.80
C THR A 21 17.64 28.18 -0.76
N ALA A 22 18.84 27.66 -1.03
CA ALA A 22 19.63 26.93 -0.05
C ALA A 22 20.10 27.91 1.04
N GLY A 23 19.30 28.04 2.09
CA GLY A 23 19.57 28.88 3.25
C GLY A 23 18.39 29.69 3.80
N LEU A 24 17.21 29.67 3.16
CA LEU A 24 16.04 30.32 3.74
C LEU A 24 15.43 29.47 4.84
N ALA A 25 15.30 30.04 6.04
CA ALA A 25 14.55 29.45 7.14
C ALA A 25 13.07 29.35 6.71
N LEU A 26 12.63 28.14 6.42
CA LEU A 26 11.22 27.86 6.15
C LEU A 26 10.45 28.00 7.47
N THR A 27 9.27 28.62 7.42
CA THR A 27 8.36 28.58 8.57
C THR A 27 7.90 27.15 8.80
N LEU A 28 7.50 26.80 10.03
CA LEU A 28 6.91 25.49 10.35
C LEU A 28 5.74 25.14 9.41
N SER A 29 4.93 26.14 9.02
CA SER A 29 3.85 25.97 8.05
C SER A 29 4.33 25.68 6.63
N GLN A 30 5.46 26.27 6.21
CA GLN A 30 6.06 26.01 4.89
C GLN A 30 6.76 24.64 4.84
N LEU A 31 7.40 24.22 5.95
CA LEU A 31 7.94 22.87 6.11
C LEU A 31 6.84 21.82 6.05
N ALA A 32 5.76 22.00 6.83
CA ALA A 32 4.62 21.08 6.80
C ALA A 32 3.97 20.99 5.42
N LYS A 33 3.88 22.12 4.69
CA LYS A 33 3.32 22.17 3.33
C LYS A 33 4.24 21.54 2.28
N ALA A 34 5.56 21.70 2.42
CA ALA A 34 6.56 21.06 1.56
C ALA A 34 6.58 19.54 1.79
N GLU A 35 6.47 19.10 3.05
CA GLU A 35 6.32 17.70 3.44
C GLU A 35 5.06 17.09 2.83
N GLU A 36 3.90 17.77 2.96
CA GLU A 36 2.63 17.33 2.38
C GLU A 36 2.65 17.30 0.84
N SER A 37 3.34 18.25 0.20
CA SER A 37 3.53 18.31 -1.26
C SER A 37 4.42 17.20 -1.82
N SER A 38 5.25 16.55 -0.99
CA SER A 38 6.10 15.42 -1.40
C SER A 38 5.36 14.07 -1.39
N VAL A 39 4.18 14.00 -0.76
CA VAL A 39 3.37 12.78 -0.68
C VAL A 39 2.46 12.68 -1.91
N PRO A 40 2.49 11.58 -2.68
CA PRO A 40 1.65 11.41 -3.87
C PRO A 40 0.15 11.52 -3.56
N ASN A 41 -0.60 12.32 -4.35
CA ASN A 41 -2.05 12.46 -4.20
C ASN A 41 -2.80 11.12 -4.35
N VAL A 42 -2.23 10.18 -5.11
CA VAL A 42 -2.66 8.78 -5.18
C VAL A 42 -1.41 7.93 -5.04
N PHE A 43 -1.41 6.99 -4.10
CA PHE A 43 -0.28 6.09 -3.92
C PHE A 43 -0.20 5.09 -5.08
N PRO A 44 0.96 4.95 -5.75
CA PRO A 44 1.09 4.15 -6.97
C PRO A 44 0.94 2.64 -6.73
N TRP A 45 0.99 2.20 -5.47
CA TRP A 45 0.78 0.82 -5.05
C TRP A 45 -0.65 0.50 -4.61
N LEU A 46 -1.54 1.49 -4.48
CA LEU A 46 -2.93 1.24 -4.08
C LEU A 46 -3.70 0.58 -5.23
N ALA A 47 -4.34 -0.55 -4.95
CA ALA A 47 -5.10 -1.33 -5.91
C ALA A 47 -6.58 -1.40 -5.53
N LEU A 48 -7.46 -1.27 -6.53
CA LEU A 48 -8.88 -1.60 -6.42
C LEU A 48 -9.06 -3.04 -6.90
N ILE A 49 -9.63 -3.87 -6.03
CA ILE A 49 -9.95 -5.27 -6.30
C ILE A 49 -11.44 -5.36 -6.56
N GLU A 50 -11.83 -5.84 -7.73
CA GLU A 50 -13.22 -6.03 -8.12
C GLU A 50 -13.48 -7.51 -8.35
N THR A 51 -14.38 -8.08 -7.55
CA THR A 51 -14.95 -9.41 -7.74
C THR A 51 -16.42 -9.26 -8.15
N PRO A 52 -17.12 -10.33 -8.57
CA PRO A 52 -18.53 -10.26 -8.92
C PRO A 52 -19.40 -9.66 -7.80
N ASN A 53 -19.05 -9.98 -6.54
CA ASN A 53 -19.88 -9.65 -5.38
C ASN A 53 -19.33 -8.51 -4.53
N ARG A 54 -18.05 -8.17 -4.65
CA ARG A 54 -17.38 -7.24 -3.73
C ARG A 54 -16.42 -6.31 -4.46
N ARG A 55 -16.22 -5.14 -3.86
CA ARG A 55 -15.09 -4.26 -4.17
C ARG A 55 -14.28 -4.09 -2.89
N CYS A 56 -12.97 -4.12 -3.03
CA CYS A 56 -12.01 -4.06 -1.94
C CYS A 56 -10.81 -3.21 -2.32
N SER A 57 -9.99 -2.89 -1.33
CA SER A 57 -8.66 -2.34 -1.57
C SER A 57 -7.60 -3.43 -1.45
N GLY A 58 -6.44 -3.17 -2.04
CA GLY A 58 -5.25 -3.97 -1.87
C GLY A 58 -4.02 -3.12 -2.10
N VAL A 59 -2.86 -3.72 -1.92
CA VAL A 59 -1.59 -3.02 -2.06
C VAL A 59 -0.57 -3.86 -2.83
N LEU A 60 0.06 -3.24 -3.83
CA LEU A 60 1.20 -3.79 -4.55
C LEU A 60 2.42 -3.80 -3.64
N ILE A 61 2.93 -4.99 -3.34
CA ILE A 61 4.05 -5.20 -2.41
C ILE A 61 5.33 -5.56 -3.14
N GLU A 62 6.47 -5.21 -2.55
CA GLU A 62 7.77 -5.68 -3.02
C GLU A 62 7.83 -7.22 -2.98
N SER A 63 8.16 -7.82 -4.12
CA SER A 63 8.40 -9.25 -4.21
C SER A 63 9.85 -9.57 -3.90
N GLN A 64 10.06 -10.63 -3.13
CA GLN A 64 11.38 -11.19 -2.86
C GLN A 64 11.75 -12.31 -3.85
N ALA A 65 10.89 -12.59 -4.84
CA ALA A 65 11.09 -13.63 -5.84
C ALA A 65 12.18 -13.26 -6.86
N ILE A 66 12.85 -14.28 -7.42
CA ILE A 66 13.78 -14.13 -8.54
C ILE A 66 13.37 -15.12 -9.65
N PRO A 67 12.82 -14.64 -10.79
CA PRO A 67 12.52 -13.24 -11.13
C PRO A 67 11.37 -12.67 -10.28
N PRO A 68 11.30 -11.33 -10.09
CA PRO A 68 10.24 -10.74 -9.27
C PRO A 68 8.89 -10.89 -9.96
N GLU A 69 7.99 -11.60 -9.29
CA GLU A 69 6.55 -11.68 -9.56
C GLU A 69 5.84 -10.46 -8.93
N GLU A 70 4.67 -10.08 -9.43
CA GLU A 70 3.90 -8.97 -8.87
C GLU A 70 2.76 -9.49 -8.01
N PHE A 71 2.73 -9.08 -6.75
CA PHE A 71 1.71 -9.49 -5.79
C PHE A 71 0.92 -8.31 -5.25
N ILE A 72 -0.40 -8.47 -5.20
CA ILE A 72 -1.29 -7.62 -4.41
C ILE A 72 -1.59 -8.34 -3.10
N LEU A 73 -1.30 -7.67 -1.98
CA LEU A 73 -1.71 -8.11 -0.66
C LEU A 73 -3.06 -7.45 -0.30
N THR A 74 -3.97 -8.23 0.26
CA THR A 74 -5.31 -7.78 0.65
C THR A 74 -5.89 -8.62 1.80
N SER A 75 -7.07 -8.28 2.29
CA SER A 75 -7.85 -9.12 3.20
C SER A 75 -8.40 -10.32 2.44
N SER A 76 -8.41 -11.50 3.06
CA SER A 76 -9.00 -12.70 2.45
C SER A 76 -10.49 -12.53 2.17
N ASP A 77 -11.21 -11.73 2.97
CA ASP A 77 -12.63 -11.41 2.78
C ASP A 77 -12.93 -10.78 1.41
N CYS A 78 -11.91 -10.27 0.72
CA CYS A 78 -12.03 -9.70 -0.63
C CYS A 78 -12.11 -10.73 -1.74
N VAL A 79 -11.62 -11.95 -1.49
CA VAL A 79 -11.53 -13.04 -2.47
C VAL A 79 -12.18 -14.33 -1.99
N LEU A 80 -12.66 -14.38 -0.74
CA LEU A 80 -13.42 -15.50 -0.20
C LEU A 80 -14.93 -15.32 -0.44
N MET A 81 -15.56 -16.41 -0.87
CA MET A 81 -17.01 -16.54 -1.03
C MET A 81 -17.55 -17.51 0.02
N GLU A 82 -18.62 -17.11 0.70
CA GLU A 82 -19.44 -18.04 1.49
C GLU A 82 -20.45 -18.73 0.57
N GLN A 83 -20.40 -20.06 0.48
CA GLN A 83 -21.45 -20.82 -0.19
C GLN A 83 -22.59 -21.11 0.77
N TYR A 84 -23.65 -20.31 0.70
CA TYR A 84 -24.87 -20.51 1.49
C TYR A 84 -25.63 -21.81 1.17
N LEU A 85 -25.33 -22.45 0.03
CA LEU A 85 -26.08 -23.60 -0.49
C LEU A 85 -25.51 -24.98 -0.09
N LYS A 86 -24.32 -25.05 0.53
CA LYS A 86 -23.74 -26.31 1.04
C LYS A 86 -23.68 -26.29 2.56
N ARG A 87 -24.12 -27.38 3.20
CA ARG A 87 -23.88 -27.66 4.62
C ARG A 87 -22.87 -28.82 4.72
N PRO A 88 -21.74 -28.66 5.45
CA PRO A 88 -21.30 -27.45 6.17
C PRO A 88 -20.96 -26.30 5.20
N LYS A 89 -21.05 -25.05 5.69
CA LYS A 89 -20.71 -23.85 4.91
C LYS A 89 -19.30 -24.03 4.34
N SER A 90 -19.17 -24.17 3.03
CA SER A 90 -17.87 -24.15 2.37
C SER A 90 -17.48 -22.71 2.08
N VAL A 91 -16.33 -22.32 2.61
CA VAL A 91 -15.64 -21.08 2.21
C VAL A 91 -14.72 -21.45 1.05
N GLN A 92 -14.85 -20.75 -0.07
CA GLN A 92 -14.08 -21.01 -1.28
C GLN A 92 -13.50 -19.72 -1.83
N VAL A 93 -12.43 -19.83 -2.60
CA VAL A 93 -11.76 -18.69 -3.23
C VAL A 93 -12.42 -18.40 -4.57
N GLU A 94 -12.61 -17.11 -4.86
CA GLU A 94 -13.07 -16.60 -6.15
C GLU A 94 -12.20 -17.14 -7.29
N PHE A 95 -12.80 -17.37 -8.46
CA PHE A 95 -12.01 -17.74 -9.63
C PHE A 95 -11.06 -16.60 -10.01
N PRO A 96 -9.75 -16.87 -10.21
CA PRO A 96 -8.80 -15.86 -10.66
C PRO A 96 -9.28 -15.04 -11.87
N ALA A 97 -9.95 -15.68 -12.83
CA ALA A 97 -10.48 -15.02 -14.03
C ALA A 97 -11.59 -13.98 -13.74
N LEU A 98 -12.26 -14.07 -12.59
CA LEU A 98 -13.32 -13.14 -12.18
C LEU A 98 -12.80 -11.99 -11.31
N VAL A 99 -11.57 -12.10 -10.80
CA VAL A 99 -10.94 -11.08 -9.96
C VAL A 99 -10.18 -10.10 -10.85
N LYS A 100 -10.70 -8.87 -10.95
CA LYS A 100 -10.07 -7.78 -11.71
C LYS A 100 -9.31 -6.87 -10.76
N ILE A 101 -8.08 -6.52 -11.13
CA ILE A 101 -7.23 -5.63 -10.36
C ILE A 101 -7.05 -4.33 -11.14
N LYS A 102 -7.28 -3.19 -10.49
CA LYS A 102 -7.04 -1.86 -11.03
C LYS A 102 -5.98 -1.13 -10.22
N ILE A 103 -4.96 -0.62 -10.87
CA ILE A 103 -3.93 0.23 -10.26
C ILE A 103 -3.83 1.49 -11.09
N GLY A 104 -4.17 2.64 -10.48
CA GLY A 104 -4.37 3.88 -11.23
C GLY A 104 -5.46 3.71 -12.30
N GLN A 105 -5.10 3.93 -13.57
CA GLN A 105 -6.01 3.79 -14.72
C GLN A 105 -5.86 2.46 -15.47
N LYS A 106 -4.95 1.57 -15.04
CA LYS A 106 -4.66 0.31 -15.72
C LYS A 106 -5.37 -0.86 -15.06
N ASN A 107 -5.78 -1.82 -15.87
CA ASN A 107 -6.37 -3.08 -15.43
C ASN A 107 -5.31 -4.20 -15.56
N PHE A 108 -5.33 -5.12 -14.60
CA PHE A 108 -4.43 -6.26 -14.53
C PHE A 108 -5.25 -7.53 -14.34
N GLN A 109 -4.78 -8.61 -14.96
CA GLN A 109 -5.38 -9.94 -14.81
C GLN A 109 -4.73 -10.70 -13.67
N THR A 110 -5.56 -11.40 -12.91
CA THR A 110 -5.10 -12.32 -11.86
C THR A 110 -4.60 -13.63 -12.48
N LYS A 111 -3.41 -14.07 -12.05
CA LYS A 111 -2.83 -15.37 -12.37
C LYS A 111 -3.30 -16.42 -11.37
N SER A 112 -3.11 -16.15 -10.09
CA SER A 112 -3.39 -17.08 -8.99
C SER A 112 -3.77 -16.32 -7.72
N ILE A 113 -4.40 -17.02 -6.78
CA ILE A 113 -4.78 -16.48 -5.46
C ILE A 113 -4.30 -17.44 -4.39
N TYR A 114 -3.66 -16.89 -3.36
CA TYR A 114 -3.18 -17.61 -2.18
C TYR A 114 -3.84 -17.03 -0.95
N VAL A 115 -4.18 -17.87 0.01
CA VAL A 115 -4.81 -17.46 1.27
C VAL A 115 -3.94 -17.95 2.41
N SER A 116 -3.75 -17.11 3.44
CA SER A 116 -2.97 -17.48 4.62
C SER A 116 -3.62 -18.63 5.37
N ARG A 117 -2.82 -19.36 6.16
CA ARG A 117 -3.29 -20.51 6.94
C ARG A 117 -4.41 -20.15 7.93
N ASP A 118 -4.34 -18.96 8.51
CA ASP A 118 -5.37 -18.42 9.42
C ASP A 118 -6.60 -17.86 8.67
N GLY A 119 -6.55 -17.82 7.34
CA GLY A 119 -7.66 -17.38 6.50
C GLY A 119 -7.93 -15.88 6.57
N LYS A 120 -7.00 -15.05 7.04
CA LYS A 120 -7.24 -13.60 7.27
C LYS A 120 -6.73 -12.68 6.16
N ILE A 121 -5.70 -13.08 5.42
CA ILE A 121 -5.15 -12.30 4.31
C ILE A 121 -5.07 -13.15 3.04
N ALA A 122 -4.99 -12.48 1.90
CA ALA A 122 -4.78 -13.11 0.61
C ALA A 122 -3.71 -12.39 -0.20
N LEU A 123 -2.99 -13.16 -1.02
CA LEU A 123 -2.10 -12.69 -2.05
C LEU A 123 -2.70 -13.00 -3.41
N ILE A 124 -2.68 -12.00 -4.28
CA ILE A 124 -3.16 -12.11 -5.65
C ILE A 124 -1.94 -11.90 -6.54
N GLU A 125 -1.57 -12.95 -7.26
CA GLU A 125 -0.49 -12.89 -8.24
C GLU A 125 -1.02 -12.30 -9.55
N LEU A 126 -0.30 -11.32 -10.13
CA LEU A 126 -0.67 -10.72 -11.41
C LEU A 126 0.00 -11.46 -12.58
N ARG A 127 -0.70 -11.56 -13.71
CA ARG A 127 -0.13 -12.13 -14.96
C ARG A 127 0.93 -11.24 -15.60
N GLU A 128 0.85 -9.93 -15.36
CA GLU A 128 1.66 -8.92 -16.02
C GLU A 128 2.36 -8.04 -14.99
N LYS A 129 3.56 -7.56 -15.35
CA LYS A 129 4.32 -6.65 -14.51
C LYS A 129 3.72 -5.24 -14.49
N VAL A 130 3.73 -4.62 -13.31
CA VAL A 130 3.24 -3.24 -13.16
C VAL A 130 4.36 -2.25 -13.53
N LYS A 131 4.50 -1.99 -14.84
CA LYS A 131 5.54 -1.06 -15.34
C LYS A 131 5.40 0.35 -14.75
N GLY A 132 6.47 0.84 -14.14
CA GLY A 132 6.55 2.19 -13.59
C GLY A 132 5.90 2.35 -12.21
N ALA A 133 5.39 1.28 -11.60
CA ALA A 133 5.01 1.31 -10.20
C ALA A 133 6.24 1.10 -9.31
N SER A 134 6.21 1.71 -8.14
CA SER A 134 7.12 1.41 -7.03
C SER A 134 6.31 0.64 -6.00
N PRO A 135 6.47 -0.68 -5.85
CA PRO A 135 5.76 -1.43 -4.83
C PRO A 135 6.10 -0.93 -3.41
N ILE A 136 5.19 -1.13 -2.46
CA ILE A 136 5.45 -0.74 -1.07
C ILE A 136 6.40 -1.73 -0.40
N LYS A 137 7.28 -1.22 0.48
CA LYS A 137 8.19 -2.04 1.28
C LYS A 137 7.41 -2.85 2.31
N LEU A 138 7.81 -4.10 2.51
CA LEU A 138 7.31 -4.92 3.61
C LEU A 138 8.02 -4.58 4.93
N PRO A 139 7.33 -4.67 6.07
CA PRO A 139 7.95 -4.39 7.36
C PRO A 139 8.92 -5.53 7.73
N ALA A 140 9.89 -5.21 8.59
CA ALA A 140 10.65 -6.24 9.28
C ALA A 140 9.73 -7.09 10.17
N ALA A 141 10.20 -8.27 10.58
CA ALA A 141 9.47 -9.11 11.53
C ALA A 141 9.26 -8.36 12.88
N GLY A 142 8.08 -8.54 13.47
CA GLY A 142 7.66 -7.86 14.70
C GLY A 142 6.80 -6.60 14.46
N ILE A 143 5.89 -6.33 15.40
CA ILE A 143 4.95 -5.20 15.32
C ILE A 143 5.57 -4.00 16.04
N GLN A 144 6.29 -3.14 15.33
CA GLN A 144 6.76 -1.88 15.87
C GLN A 144 6.38 -0.73 14.95
N LEU A 145 5.35 0.03 15.33
CA LEU A 145 4.96 1.23 14.61
C LEU A 145 6.07 2.27 14.66
N PRO A 146 6.35 2.97 13.56
CA PRO A 146 7.34 4.02 13.56
C PRO A 146 6.77 5.28 14.24
N THR A 147 7.65 6.15 14.72
CA THR A 147 7.28 7.48 15.23
C THR A 147 7.00 8.52 14.13
N SER A 148 6.86 8.05 12.89
CA SER A 148 6.80 8.87 11.68
C SER A 148 5.37 9.08 11.18
N VAL A 149 5.24 9.81 10.06
CA VAL A 149 3.94 10.07 9.43
C VAL A 149 3.36 8.78 8.83
N CYS A 150 2.16 8.44 9.27
CA CYS A 150 1.37 7.32 8.75
C CYS A 150 0.16 7.82 7.95
N TYR A 151 -0.29 6.99 7.01
CA TYR A 151 -1.48 7.21 6.20
C TYR A 151 -2.31 5.93 6.11
N ALA A 152 -3.62 6.10 6.14
CA ALA A 152 -4.56 5.10 5.66
C ALA A 152 -4.88 5.42 4.19
N ALA A 153 -4.70 4.45 3.29
CA ALA A 153 -5.06 4.62 1.89
C ALA A 153 -6.09 3.57 1.49
N TYR A 154 -7.15 4.00 0.79
CA TYR A 154 -8.29 3.15 0.49
C TYR A 154 -9.07 3.63 -0.72
N TYR A 155 -9.91 2.77 -1.29
CA TYR A 155 -10.92 3.20 -2.25
C TYR A 155 -12.24 3.54 -1.55
N ALA A 156 -12.69 4.78 -1.68
CA ALA A 156 -14.00 5.23 -1.23
C ALA A 156 -15.03 5.15 -2.35
N ARG A 157 -16.30 4.95 -1.99
CA ARG A 157 -17.42 4.93 -2.92
C ARG A 157 -18.11 6.30 -2.97
N ARG A 158 -18.39 6.80 -4.17
CA ARG A 158 -19.28 7.96 -4.41
C ARG A 158 -20.21 7.61 -5.57
N GLY A 159 -21.49 7.43 -5.27
CA GLY A 159 -22.43 6.84 -6.23
C GLY A 159 -21.99 5.43 -6.62
N ASP A 160 -21.83 5.17 -7.92
CA ASP A 160 -21.34 3.89 -8.45
C ASP A 160 -19.84 3.89 -8.79
N SER A 161 -19.16 5.01 -8.55
CA SER A 161 -17.73 5.16 -8.80
C SER A 161 -16.91 4.94 -7.53
N PHE A 162 -15.70 4.41 -7.71
CA PHE A 162 -14.70 4.25 -6.66
C PHE A 162 -13.51 5.16 -6.95
N TYR A 163 -13.01 5.83 -5.93
CA TYR A 163 -11.89 6.76 -6.04
C TYR A 163 -10.90 6.54 -4.90
N PRO A 164 -9.60 6.70 -5.15
CA PRO A 164 -8.59 6.55 -4.13
C PRO A 164 -8.68 7.71 -3.13
N VAL A 165 -8.54 7.39 -1.86
CA VAL A 165 -8.48 8.32 -0.73
C VAL A 165 -7.22 8.04 0.05
N ARG A 166 -6.63 9.12 0.55
CA ARG A 166 -5.47 9.11 1.44
C ARG A 166 -5.81 9.96 2.65
N ASP A 167 -5.76 9.33 3.82
CA ASP A 167 -5.98 9.98 5.10
C ASP A 167 -4.71 9.96 5.93
N ARG A 168 -4.24 11.13 6.34
CA ARG A 168 -3.13 11.26 7.28
C ARG A 168 -3.59 10.82 8.67
N ILE A 169 -2.80 9.96 9.32
CA ILE A 169 -2.94 9.72 10.76
C ILE A 169 -2.27 10.91 11.47
N ALA A 170 -3.07 11.67 12.21
CA ALA A 170 -2.65 12.98 12.73
C ALA A 170 -1.49 12.86 13.71
N GLN A 171 -1.53 11.87 14.59
CA GLN A 171 -0.48 11.63 15.58
C GLN A 171 -0.14 10.14 15.69
N PRO A 172 1.14 9.76 15.89
CA PRO A 172 1.52 8.35 16.07
C PRO A 172 0.73 7.64 17.19
N GLU A 173 0.38 8.35 18.27
CA GLU A 173 -0.44 7.86 19.38
C GLU A 173 -1.91 7.52 19.01
N ASP A 174 -2.38 7.99 17.85
CA ASP A 174 -3.67 7.59 17.30
C ASP A 174 -3.66 6.13 16.85
N CYS A 175 -2.46 5.59 16.58
CA CYS A 175 -2.21 4.19 16.28
C CYS A 175 -1.62 3.44 17.49
N LYS A 176 -2.26 2.34 17.89
CA LYS A 176 -1.79 1.50 19.00
C LYS A 176 -1.76 0.04 18.59
N VAL A 177 -0.73 -0.68 19.02
CA VAL A 177 -0.68 -2.14 18.91
C VAL A 177 -1.50 -2.71 20.07
N GLU A 178 -2.51 -3.50 19.73
CA GLU A 178 -3.43 -4.14 20.68
C GLU A 178 -3.42 -5.66 20.41
N GLY A 179 -2.60 -6.39 21.18
CA GLY A 179 -2.36 -7.82 20.94
C GLY A 179 -1.81 -8.07 19.54
N ASP A 180 -2.54 -8.84 18.74
CA ASP A 180 -2.17 -9.19 17.36
C ASP A 180 -2.76 -8.23 16.31
N THR A 181 -3.19 -7.03 16.72
CA THR A 181 -3.83 -6.03 15.84
C THR A 181 -3.23 -4.64 16.01
N ILE A 182 -3.44 -3.77 15.03
CA ILE A 182 -3.14 -2.34 15.11
C ILE A 182 -4.45 -1.56 15.03
N SER A 183 -4.71 -0.71 16.01
CA SER A 183 -5.90 0.15 16.10
C SER A 183 -5.50 1.59 15.83
N CYS A 184 -5.96 2.17 14.71
CA CYS A 184 -5.61 3.53 14.28
C CYS A 184 -6.86 4.41 14.08
N GLY A 185 -6.85 5.63 14.60
CA GLY A 185 -7.97 6.57 14.49
C GLY A 185 -7.67 7.85 13.71
N PRO A 186 -8.72 8.62 13.34
CA PRO A 186 -10.12 8.25 13.44
C PRO A 186 -10.58 7.34 12.28
N PHE A 187 -11.52 6.42 12.55
CA PHE A 187 -12.25 5.70 11.50
C PHE A 187 -13.16 6.68 10.75
N LYS A 188 -13.20 6.57 9.42
CA LYS A 188 -14.11 7.33 8.57
C LYS A 188 -15.11 6.39 7.90
N SER A 189 -16.37 6.81 7.78
CA SER A 189 -17.42 5.99 7.20
C SER A 189 -17.15 5.62 5.73
N GLU A 190 -16.35 6.43 5.04
CA GLU A 190 -15.88 6.15 3.68
C GLU A 190 -14.97 4.90 3.60
N GLN A 191 -14.47 4.39 4.74
CA GLN A 191 -13.65 3.18 4.83
C GLN A 191 -14.47 1.88 4.93
N ILE A 192 -15.81 1.95 5.06
CA ILE A 192 -16.71 0.78 5.28
C ILE A 192 -16.68 -0.26 4.12
N LEU A 193 -16.11 0.08 2.96
CA LEU A 193 -15.96 -0.81 1.80
C LEU A 193 -14.49 -1.06 1.45
N SER A 194 -13.60 -0.88 2.41
CA SER A 194 -12.16 -0.78 2.14
C SER A 194 -11.34 -1.89 2.77
N ASN A 195 -11.95 -3.04 3.05
CA ASN A 195 -11.23 -4.28 3.32
C ASN A 195 -9.98 -4.44 2.44
N GLY A 196 -8.87 -4.81 3.06
CA GLY A 196 -7.59 -4.92 2.39
C GLY A 196 -6.81 -3.61 2.26
N SER A 197 -7.33 -2.49 2.77
CA SER A 197 -6.65 -1.20 2.71
C SER A 197 -5.34 -1.16 3.50
N PRO A 198 -4.27 -0.61 2.93
CA PRO A 198 -3.00 -0.47 3.62
C PRO A 198 -3.01 0.67 4.66
N LEU A 199 -2.54 0.35 5.86
CA LEU A 199 -1.90 1.30 6.77
C LEU A 199 -0.41 1.36 6.41
N MET A 200 0.06 2.53 6.00
CA MET A 200 1.43 2.75 5.57
C MET A 200 2.08 3.87 6.35
N CYS A 201 3.37 3.75 6.64
CA CYS A 201 4.13 4.80 7.30
C CYS A 201 5.45 5.03 6.60
N GLN A 202 5.94 6.27 6.62
CA GLN A 202 7.21 6.60 5.99
C GLN A 202 8.38 6.24 6.91
N GLY A 203 9.34 5.46 6.44
CA GLY A 203 10.55 5.14 7.18
C GLY A 203 11.52 6.33 7.24
N SER A 204 12.56 6.21 8.06
CA SER A 204 13.70 7.15 8.07
C SER A 204 14.48 7.17 6.76
N ASP A 205 14.34 6.12 5.94
CA ASP A 205 14.87 6.00 4.57
C ASP A 205 13.98 6.73 3.53
N ALA A 206 12.99 7.51 3.98
CA ALA A 206 11.97 8.17 3.17
C ALA A 206 11.10 7.22 2.31
N ARG A 207 11.22 5.89 2.48
CA ARG A 207 10.41 4.90 1.77
C ARG A 207 9.14 4.57 2.55
N TRP A 208 8.07 4.28 1.83
CA TRP A 208 6.81 3.85 2.42
C TRP A 208 6.87 2.37 2.76
N THR A 209 6.51 2.06 4.01
CA THR A 209 6.45 0.69 4.52
C THR A 209 5.02 0.34 4.89
N LEU A 210 4.59 -0.86 4.51
CA LEU A 210 3.29 -1.40 4.88
C LEU A 210 3.32 -1.88 6.33
N TYR A 211 2.44 -1.35 7.18
CA TYR A 211 2.33 -1.77 8.57
C TYR A 211 1.11 -2.62 8.86
N GLY A 212 0.00 -2.38 8.17
CA GLY A 212 -1.22 -3.11 8.41
C GLY A 212 -2.14 -3.22 7.20
N ILE A 213 -3.01 -4.23 7.24
CA ILE A 213 -4.06 -4.48 6.26
C ILE A 213 -5.41 -4.39 6.97
N LEU A 214 -6.30 -3.52 6.50
CA LEU A 214 -7.61 -3.33 7.11
C LEU A 214 -8.44 -4.61 6.99
N SER A 215 -9.05 -5.02 8.10
CA SER A 215 -9.98 -6.15 8.16
C SER A 215 -11.27 -5.75 8.88
N ASP A 216 -12.38 -5.78 8.13
CA ASP A 216 -13.68 -5.23 8.53
C ASP A 216 -14.41 -6.07 9.58
N ASN A 217 -14.13 -7.38 9.70
CA ASN A 217 -14.81 -8.24 10.66
C ASN A 217 -14.67 -7.73 12.11
N ASN A 218 -13.54 -7.08 12.44
CA ASN A 218 -13.34 -6.46 13.75
C ASN A 218 -13.72 -4.97 13.79
N THR A 219 -13.78 -4.31 12.63
CA THR A 219 -13.99 -2.86 12.51
C THR A 219 -15.48 -2.49 12.58
N ARG A 220 -16.38 -3.37 12.10
CA ARG A 220 -17.84 -3.19 12.24
C ARG A 220 -18.35 -3.37 13.68
N GLU A 221 -17.74 -4.26 14.46
CA GLU A 221 -18.17 -4.53 15.85
C GLU A 221 -17.59 -3.52 16.85
N LYS A 222 -16.41 -2.95 16.58
CA LYS A 222 -15.82 -1.87 17.39
C LYS A 222 -16.17 -0.49 16.83
N ALA A 223 -17.45 -0.13 16.86
CA ALA A 223 -17.95 1.22 16.58
C ALA A 223 -17.52 2.23 17.67
N ILE A 224 -16.21 2.39 17.88
CA ILE A 224 -15.61 3.43 18.73
C ILE A 224 -14.41 4.01 17.97
N GLY A 225 -14.69 4.77 16.91
CA GLY A 225 -13.78 5.78 16.36
C GLY A 225 -12.44 5.34 15.78
N LYS A 226 -12.07 4.05 15.72
CA LYS A 226 -10.77 3.58 15.18
C LYS A 226 -10.93 2.40 14.22
N SER A 227 -10.02 2.35 13.26
CA SER A 227 -9.90 1.31 12.23
C SER A 227 -8.94 0.22 12.72
N VAL A 228 -9.30 -1.05 12.49
CA VAL A 228 -8.50 -2.19 12.96
C VAL A 228 -7.77 -2.85 11.80
N TYR A 229 -6.45 -2.94 11.91
CA TYR A 229 -5.56 -3.51 10.92
C TYR A 229 -4.90 -4.78 11.44
N LEU A 230 -4.77 -5.75 10.53
CA LEU A 230 -3.92 -6.92 10.70
C LEU A 230 -2.46 -6.50 10.45
N PRO A 231 -1.52 -6.74 11.38
CA PRO A 231 -0.13 -6.35 11.21
C PRO A 231 0.52 -7.12 10.05
N ALA A 232 1.04 -6.40 9.06
CA ALA A 232 1.65 -7.02 7.87
C ALA A 232 2.92 -7.83 8.21
N SER A 233 3.62 -7.46 9.29
CA SER A 233 4.79 -8.17 9.83
C SER A 233 4.50 -9.63 10.17
N ASN A 234 3.26 -9.94 10.59
CA ASN A 234 2.84 -11.29 10.97
C ASN A 234 2.73 -12.25 9.78
N TYR A 235 2.78 -11.72 8.56
CA TYR A 235 2.55 -12.46 7.32
C TYR A 235 3.76 -12.49 6.40
N THR A 236 4.92 -12.01 6.86
CA THR A 236 6.17 -11.97 6.09
C THR A 236 6.59 -13.34 5.57
N GLU A 237 6.46 -14.41 6.37
CA GLU A 237 6.75 -15.79 5.97
C GLU A 237 5.77 -16.32 4.92
N PHE A 238 4.48 -15.99 5.03
CA PHE A 238 3.48 -16.35 4.03
C PHE A 238 3.77 -15.67 2.69
N ILE A 239 4.11 -14.38 2.72
CA ILE A 239 4.47 -13.60 1.54
C ILE A 239 5.74 -14.14 0.87
N SER A 240 6.77 -14.47 1.66
CA SER A 240 8.00 -15.05 1.12
C SER A 240 7.77 -16.45 0.55
N SER A 241 6.95 -17.28 1.19
CA SER A 241 6.59 -18.62 0.72
C SER A 241 5.85 -18.60 -0.62
N ALA A 242 4.94 -17.63 -0.81
CA ALA A 242 4.28 -17.41 -2.10
C ALA A 242 5.31 -17.07 -3.19
N SER A 243 6.24 -16.18 -2.85
CA SER A 243 7.26 -15.64 -3.76
C SER A 243 8.29 -16.69 -4.22
N ILE A 244 8.48 -17.79 -3.48
CA ILE A 244 9.38 -18.89 -3.88
C ILE A 244 8.64 -20.08 -4.49
N GLY A 245 7.33 -19.94 -4.78
CA GLY A 245 6.51 -21.01 -5.36
C GLY A 245 6.25 -22.18 -4.41
N ALA A 246 6.48 -22.00 -3.09
CA ALA A 246 6.25 -23.04 -2.09
C ALA A 246 4.78 -23.14 -1.66
N LEU A 247 3.92 -22.21 -2.10
CA LEU A 247 2.48 -22.28 -1.87
C LEU A 247 1.77 -22.89 -3.07
N HIS A 248 0.82 -23.78 -2.78
CA HIS A 248 -0.19 -24.16 -3.76
C HIS A 248 -1.27 -23.07 -3.80
N PRO A 249 -1.72 -22.67 -5.00
CA PRO A 249 -2.88 -21.78 -5.12
C PRO A 249 -4.07 -22.37 -4.36
N ALA A 250 -4.86 -21.50 -3.75
CA ALA A 250 -6.06 -21.95 -3.08
C ALA A 250 -7.01 -22.54 -4.14
N PRO A 251 -7.64 -23.70 -3.87
CA PRO A 251 -8.54 -24.33 -4.82
C PRO A 251 -9.71 -23.38 -5.11
N SER A 252 -9.85 -23.00 -6.37
CA SER A 252 -11.06 -22.37 -6.87
C SER A 252 -12.18 -23.39 -6.98
N LEU A 253 -13.40 -22.91 -7.21
CA LEU A 253 -14.52 -23.74 -7.66
C LEU A 253 -14.22 -24.51 -8.96
#